data_AF-W1XZN3-F1
#
_entry.id   AF-W1XZN3-F1
#
_cell.length_a   1.000
_cell.length_b   1.000
_cell.length_c   1.000
_cell.angle_alpha   90.00
_cell.angle_beta   90.00
_cell.angle_gamma   90.00
#
_symmetry.space_group_name_H-M   'P 1'
#
loop_
_entity.id
_entity.type
_entity.pdbx_description
1 polymer ?
#
loop_
_entity_poly.entity_id
_entity_poly.type
_entity_poly.pdbx_seq_one_letter_code
_entity_poly.pdbx_strand_id
1 'polypeptide(L)' 'QKALPTDYSIASAKQLNGKELSFNNIRDADAAIRIIRDFKDRPTVVALKHMNPCGIGQADDIETAWDYAYE' A
#
# COMPACT_ATOMS: atom_id res chain seq x y z
N GLN A 1 6.73 17.29 11.03
CA GLN A 1 5.63 16.40 10.60
C GLN A 1 4.32 17.12 10.89
N LYS A 2 3.44 17.30 9.88
CA LYS A 2 2.14 17.94 10.10
C LYS A 2 1.28 16.95 10.90
N ALA A 3 0.80 17.36 12.07
CA ALA A 3 0.10 16.51 13.04
C ALA A 3 -1.34 16.12 12.63
N LEU A 4 -1.80 16.55 11.46
CA LEU A 4 -3.13 16.24 10.95
C LEU A 4 -3.04 15.00 10.04
N PRO A 5 -3.96 14.02 10.18
CA PRO A 5 -3.99 12.88 9.28
C PRO A 5 -4.18 13.39 7.86
N THR A 6 -3.26 13.03 6.97
CA THR A 6 -3.50 13.20 5.54
C THR A 6 -4.64 12.29 5.12
N ASP A 7 -5.51 12.72 4.21
CA ASP A 7 -6.67 11.93 3.74
C ASP A 7 -6.27 10.50 3.30
N TYR A 8 -5.02 10.33 2.86
CA TYR A 8 -4.43 9.07 2.43
C TYR A 8 -3.60 8.36 3.51
N SER A 9 -3.91 8.52 4.81
CA SER A 9 -3.27 7.77 5.89
C SER A 9 -4.06 6.51 6.22
N ILE A 10 -3.38 5.44 6.65
CA ILE A 10 -4.03 4.26 7.21
C ILE A 10 -4.95 4.60 8.40
N ALA A 11 -4.65 5.67 9.14
CA ALA A 11 -5.47 6.14 10.25
C ALA A 11 -6.86 6.64 9.80
N SER A 12 -7.01 7.03 8.53
CA SER A 12 -8.27 7.48 7.93
C SER A 12 -9.03 6.32 7.24
N ALA A 13 -8.47 5.11 7.22
CA ALA A 13 -9.06 3.98 6.53
C ALA A 13 -10.17 3.31 7.34
N LYS A 14 -11.17 2.77 6.65
CA LYS A 14 -12.22 1.93 7.24
C LYS A 14 -11.88 0.46 7.00
N GLN A 15 -11.67 -0.31 8.07
CA GLN A 15 -11.53 -1.76 7.96
C GLN A 15 -12.89 -2.40 7.63
N LEU A 16 -12.97 -3.10 6.50
CA LEU A 16 -14.21 -3.74 6.02
C LEU A 16 -14.33 -5.21 6.46
N ASN A 17 -13.19 -5.88 6.74
CA ASN A 17 -13.12 -7.29 7.13
C ASN A 17 -11.77 -7.56 7.84
N GLY A 18 -11.63 -8.75 8.44
CA GLY A 18 -10.42 -9.24 9.10
C GLY A 18 -10.42 -8.98 10.61
N LYS A 19 -9.44 -9.58 11.29
CA LYS A 19 -9.13 -9.27 12.69
C LYS A 19 -8.61 -7.84 12.82
N GLU A 20 -8.66 -7.29 14.03
CA GLU A 20 -8.03 -6.00 14.34
C GLU A 20 -6.57 -5.95 13.87
N LEU A 21 -6.20 -4.80 13.29
CA LEU A 21 -4.85 -4.60 12.77
C LEU A 21 -3.83 -4.55 13.92
N SER A 22 -2.76 -5.33 13.79
CA SER A 22 -1.61 -5.19 14.68
C SER A 22 -0.82 -3.92 14.37
N PHE A 23 0.00 -3.47 15.31
CA PHE A 23 0.94 -2.37 15.09
C PHE A 23 1.80 -2.55 13.82
N ASN A 24 2.26 -3.77 13.55
CA ASN A 24 3.05 -4.06 12.35
C ASN A 24 2.21 -3.95 11.06
N ASN A 25 0.94 -4.38 11.10
CA ASN A 25 0.05 -4.22 9.94
C ASN A 25 -0.21 -2.74 9.63
N ILE A 26 -0.39 -1.91 10.66
CA ILE A 26 -0.56 -0.46 10.49
C ILE A 26 0.69 0.15 9.84
N ARG A 27 1.89 -0.21 10.31
CA ARG A 27 3.16 0.30 9.74
C ARG A 27 3.37 -0.14 8.30
N ASP A 28 3.13 -1.40 7.98
CA ASP A 28 3.29 -1.93 6.62
C ASP A 28 2.27 -1.26 5.67
N ALA A 29 1.02 -1.07 6.10
CA ALA A 29 0.00 -0.42 5.30
C ALA A 29 0.29 1.08 5.07
N ASP A 30 0.74 1.83 6.09
CA ASP A 30 1.15 3.24 5.91
C ASP A 30 2.34 3.36 4.95
N ALA A 31 3.32 2.44 5.05
CA ALA A 31 4.46 2.40 4.12
C ALA A 31 4.02 2.10 2.68
N ALA A 32 3.15 1.11 2.48
CA ALA A 32 2.60 0.76 1.18
C ALA A 32 1.87 1.95 0.52
N ILE A 33 1.03 2.66 1.28
CA ILE A 33 0.29 3.83 0.78
C ILE A 33 1.25 4.98 0.42
N ARG A 34 2.36 5.16 1.14
CA ARG A 34 3.36 6.17 0.77
C ARG A 34 4.07 5.82 -0.53
N ILE A 35 4.52 4.57 -0.66
CA ILE A 35 5.28 4.11 -1.83
C ILE A 35 4.43 4.15 -3.10
N ILE A 36 3.20 3.63 -3.05
CA ILE A 36 2.33 3.57 -4.25
C ILE A 36 2.01 4.96 -4.81
N ARG A 37 2.06 6.02 -3.99
CA ARG A 37 1.78 7.41 -4.42
C ARG A 37 2.86 8.02 -5.32
N ASP A 38 4.05 7.44 -5.36
CA ASP A 38 5.09 7.85 -6.30
C ASP A 38 4.78 7.37 -7.72
N PHE A 39 3.86 6.41 -7.88
CA PHE A 39 3.43 5.86 -9.17
C PHE A 39 2.06 6.43 -9.55
N LYS A 40 2.04 7.33 -10.54
CA LYS A 40 0.82 8.07 -10.94
C LYS A 40 0.35 7.76 -12.36
N ASP A 41 1.23 7.25 -13.20
CA ASP A 41 1.00 7.20 -14.64
C ASP A 41 0.21 5.95 -15.07
N ARG A 42 0.32 4.86 -14.31
CA ARG A 42 -0.27 3.55 -14.66
C ARG A 42 -0.72 2.77 -13.42
N PRO A 43 -1.72 1.87 -13.53
CA PRO A 43 -2.06 0.91 -12.49
C PRO A 43 -0.83 0.25 -11.87
N THR A 44 -0.73 0.30 -10.54
CA THR A 44 0.45 -0.15 -9.80
C THR A 44 0.02 -0.93 -8.56
N VAL A 45 0.73 -2.01 -8.25
CA VAL A 45 0.59 -2.81 -7.03
C VAL A 45 1.92 -2.76 -6.28
N VAL A 46 1.85 -2.56 -4.96
CA VAL A 46 3.02 -2.55 -4.08
C VAL A 46 2.80 -3.57 -2.96
N ALA A 47 3.64 -4.59 -2.92
CA ALA A 47 3.66 -5.61 -1.87
C ALA A 47 4.74 -5.28 -0.83
N LEU A 48 4.36 -5.27 0.45
CA LEU A 48 5.20 -4.83 1.58
C LEU A 48 5.42 -5.94 2.59
N LYS A 49 6.64 -6.01 3.11
CA LYS A 49 6.97 -6.84 4.27
C LYS A 49 7.96 -6.11 5.18
N HIS A 50 7.60 -5.90 6.44
CA HIS A 50 8.47 -5.21 7.41
C HIS A 50 8.96 -3.85 6.91
N MET A 51 8.05 -3.07 6.32
CA MET A 51 8.26 -1.77 5.68
C MET A 51 9.15 -1.76 4.43
N ASN A 52 9.60 -2.91 3.96
CA ASN A 52 10.38 -3.03 2.72
C ASN A 52 9.49 -3.55 1.59
N PRO A 53 9.49 -2.90 0.42
CA PRO A 53 8.79 -3.45 -0.74
C PRO A 53 9.46 -4.75 -1.16
N CYS A 54 8.69 -5.82 -1.21
CA CYS A 54 9.13 -7.12 -1.69
C CYS A 54 8.70 -7.40 -3.13
N GLY A 55 7.76 -6.61 -3.66
CA GLY A 55 7.29 -6.67 -5.05
C GLY A 55 6.62 -5.37 -5.44
N ILE A 56 6.88 -4.90 -6.65
CA ILE A 56 6.23 -3.73 -7.25
C ILE A 56 5.95 -4.05 -8.71
N GLY A 57 4.68 -4.05 -9.08
CA GLY A 57 4.24 -4.29 -10.45
C GLY A 57 3.48 -3.08 -10.99
N GLN A 58 3.77 -2.68 -12.23
CA GLN A 58 3.07 -1.61 -12.93
C GLN A 58 2.75 -2.07 -14.35
N ALA A 59 1.49 -1.91 -14.77
CA ALA A 59 1.00 -2.36 -16.08
C ALA A 59 -0.17 -1.50 -16.55
N ASP A 60 -0.74 -1.78 -17.72
CA ASP A 60 -1.91 -1.06 -18.25
C ASP A 60 -3.22 -1.43 -17.56
N ASP A 61 -3.26 -2.57 -16.88
CA ASP A 61 -4.37 -3.04 -16.07
C ASP A 61 -3.88 -3.56 -14.71
N ILE A 62 -4.79 -3.66 -13.75
CA ILE A 62 -4.44 -3.98 -12.36
C ILE A 62 -4.13 -5.48 -12.16
N GLU A 63 -4.65 -6.36 -13.01
CA GLU A 63 -4.43 -7.81 -12.92
C GLU A 63 -3.00 -8.14 -13.33
N THR A 64 -2.55 -7.62 -14.48
CA THR A 64 -1.16 -7.75 -14.91
C THR A 64 -0.19 -7.10 -13.92
N ALA A 65 -0.54 -5.95 -13.34
CA ALA A 65 0.28 -5.29 -12.32
C ALA A 65 0.39 -6.13 -11.03
N TRP A 66 -0.67 -6.88 -10.68
CA TRP A 66 -0.65 -7.80 -9.55
C TRP A 66 0.30 -8.98 -9.82
N ASP A 67 0.21 -9.59 -11.00
CA ASP A 67 1.07 -10.72 -11.38
C ASP A 67 2.56 -10.33 -11.31
N TYR A 68 2.93 -9.16 -11.86
CA TYR A 68 4.30 -8.64 -11.77
C TYR A 68 4.78 -8.34 -10.36
N ALA A 69 3.87 -8.00 -9.42
CA ALA A 69 4.23 -7.75 -8.03
C ALA A 69 4.36 -9.05 -7.22
N TYR A 70 3.77 -10.15 -7.70
CA TYR A 70 3.72 -11.44 -7.01
C TYR A 70 4.88 -12.37 -7.38
N GLU A 71 5.31 -12.35 -8.64
CA GLU A 71 6.48 -13.10 -9.15
C GLU A 71 7.80 -12.70 -8.48
#